data_AF-A0A5N5HJR5-F1
#
_entry.id   AF-A0A5N5HJR5-F1
#
_cell.length_a   1.000
_cell.length_b   1.000
_cell.length_c   1.000
_cell.angle_alpha   90.00
_cell.angle_beta   90.00
_cell.angle_gamma   90.00
#
_symmetry.space_group_name_H-M   'P 1'
#
loop_
_entity.id
_entity.type
_entity.pdbx_description
1 polymer ?
#
loop_
_entity_poly.entity_id
_entity_poly.type
_entity_poly.pdbx_seq_one_letter_code
_entity_poly.pdbx_strand_id
1 'polypeptide(L)'
;MDAVEQDFTNLSDGGSVEVTMGMQLDHGSENTEDTNTSPAKKKARVIKLGKRTLRSPVWKTFNKLTTVFEDGKIRAQCKDCKKLVIDDSHHGTGNMNRHLKTCPGQTSGVLALFAYISPDIKLPCRNTIKACALRMFKNEKQRLHNLLASVEGRICLTSDLWTSQCTDGYLALTAHFVDKDWKLHKRILSFCHMPPPHNGVALSEKINALVTDLLVMNGDFFHVRCCAHVLNLIVQDGLKEIDSSVIKIRECIKYIKGSEARKLKFCECVRQVGILDKWDKIMKISKFLGYFYEVTCLFSGTKYPTSNLFFPKVFVIQLQIKAAMNDSESFMKKMGTYMYMKFEKYWSEYSLILAIAIILDPRYKLHFVDWAYTKLHGVNSVEFAKVDDKLNDLFGVYLEKLSHLDNSNTAVNSVPIHQRESVDVIFEDFDNNYDGSSSIEKNELQKYLEDKRIDRKVDIDVLSWWQMERFHYPILSQLARDVLTIPISTVASESAFSIGGRVLDQYRSSLLPETVQALLCTRDWLFGKGVLEREMF
;
A
#
# COMPACT_ATOMS: atom_id res chain seq x y z
N MET A 1 -17.81 -23.86 -16.58
CA MET A 1 -18.60 -24.67 -15.63
C MET A 1 -17.72 -25.82 -15.11
N ASP A 2 -16.39 -25.62 -15.11
CA ASP A 2 -15.40 -26.70 -15.00
C ASP A 2 -14.53 -26.57 -13.73
N ALA A 3 -14.85 -25.61 -12.85
CA ALA A 3 -14.13 -25.36 -11.60
C ALA A 3 -14.82 -25.96 -10.37
N VAL A 4 -15.95 -26.64 -10.53
CA VAL A 4 -16.76 -27.17 -9.41
C VAL A 4 -16.62 -28.70 -9.27
N GLU A 5 -16.06 -29.39 -10.26
CA GLU A 5 -15.88 -30.85 -10.23
C GLU A 5 -14.53 -31.32 -9.65
N GLN A 6 -13.51 -30.45 -9.54
CA GLN A 6 -12.18 -30.86 -9.08
C GLN A 6 -11.98 -30.86 -7.56
N ASP A 7 -12.87 -30.23 -6.77
CA ASP A 7 -12.72 -30.12 -5.31
C ASP A 7 -13.33 -31.31 -4.53
N PHE A 8 -13.94 -32.29 -5.20
CA PHE A 8 -14.74 -33.34 -4.53
C PHE A 8 -14.06 -34.72 -4.37
N THR A 9 -12.76 -34.86 -4.67
CA THR A 9 -12.07 -36.17 -4.60
C THR A 9 -11.05 -36.37 -3.48
N ASN A 10 -10.79 -35.38 -2.61
CA ASN A 10 -9.71 -35.47 -1.61
C ASN A 10 -10.13 -35.27 -0.13
N LEU A 11 -11.28 -35.83 0.27
CA LEU A 11 -11.68 -35.88 1.69
C LEU A 11 -12.18 -37.27 2.10
N SER A 12 -11.27 -38.24 2.08
CA SER A 12 -11.41 -39.48 2.85
C SER A 12 -10.03 -40.09 3.08
N ASP A 13 -9.37 -39.71 4.19
CA ASP A 13 -8.78 -40.72 5.08
C ASP A 13 -8.40 -40.09 6.42
N GLY A 14 -8.97 -40.67 7.47
CA GLY A 14 -8.67 -40.35 8.86
C GLY A 14 -7.51 -41.18 9.37
N GLY A 15 -6.62 -40.54 10.11
CA GLY A 15 -5.53 -41.20 10.83
C GLY A 15 -5.20 -40.43 12.10
N SER A 16 -5.93 -40.74 13.17
CA SER A 16 -5.59 -40.36 14.55
C SER A 16 -4.39 -41.18 15.02
N VAL A 17 -3.29 -40.51 15.36
CA VAL A 17 -2.13 -41.10 16.04
C VAL A 17 -1.97 -40.41 17.38
N GLU A 18 -2.41 -41.09 18.45
CA GLU A 18 -2.01 -40.80 19.82
C GLU A 18 -0.57 -41.29 20.04
N VAL A 19 0.32 -40.40 20.47
CA VAL A 19 1.66 -40.78 20.97
C VAL A 19 1.72 -40.49 22.46
N THR A 20 1.67 -41.57 23.24
CA THR A 20 1.93 -41.60 24.68
C THR A 20 3.45 -41.67 24.90
N MET A 21 4.07 -40.65 25.50
CA MET A 21 5.44 -40.74 25.99
C MET A 21 5.45 -40.91 27.50
N GLY A 22 5.77 -42.13 27.95
CA GLY A 22 6.12 -42.43 29.33
C GLY A 22 7.57 -42.00 29.61
N MET A 23 7.79 -41.26 30.69
CA MET A 23 9.13 -40.97 31.21
C MET A 23 9.38 -41.86 32.43
N GLN A 24 10.31 -42.81 32.27
CA GLN A 24 10.92 -43.60 33.32
C GLN A 24 12.05 -42.76 33.95
N LEU A 25 11.97 -42.51 35.25
CA LEU A 25 13.04 -41.86 36.02
C LEU A 25 13.92 -42.96 36.62
N ASP A 26 15.16 -43.06 36.13
CA ASP A 26 16.20 -43.90 36.72
C ASP A 26 16.73 -43.27 38.01
N HIS A 27 16.75 -44.09 39.06
CA HIS A 27 17.37 -43.83 40.34
C HIS A 27 18.88 -44.07 40.25
N GLY A 28 19.67 -42.99 40.20
CA GLY A 28 21.11 -43.02 40.45
C GLY A 28 21.42 -42.70 41.92
N SER A 29 21.70 -43.74 42.70
CA SER A 29 22.36 -43.67 44.00
C SER A 29 23.87 -43.54 43.80
N GLU A 30 24.55 -42.60 44.46
CA GLU A 30 25.91 -42.86 44.94
C GLU A 30 26.34 -41.96 46.10
N ASN A 31 27.07 -42.64 46.98
CA ASN A 31 27.53 -42.36 48.34
C ASN A 31 28.36 -41.09 48.56
N THR A 32 28.06 -40.46 49.69
CA THR A 32 28.95 -39.93 50.74
C THR A 32 30.47 -40.00 50.52
N GLU A 33 31.13 -38.84 50.64
CA GLU A 33 32.38 -38.72 51.41
C GLU A 33 32.32 -37.51 52.34
N ASP A 34 32.51 -37.82 53.63
CA ASP A 34 32.60 -36.90 54.75
C ASP A 34 33.95 -36.19 54.77
N THR A 35 33.95 -34.85 54.81
CA THR A 35 35.01 -34.12 55.51
C THR A 35 34.39 -33.12 56.47
N ASN A 36 34.38 -33.54 57.73
CA ASN A 36 34.07 -32.76 58.91
C ASN A 36 35.03 -31.56 59.04
N THR A 37 34.48 -30.35 58.90
CA THR A 37 34.91 -29.21 59.71
C THR A 37 33.67 -28.42 60.10
N SER A 38 33.33 -28.48 61.39
CA SER A 38 32.20 -27.77 61.99
C SER A 38 32.58 -26.32 62.29
N PRO A 39 31.75 -25.34 61.88
CA PRO A 39 31.58 -24.13 62.65
C PRO A 39 30.14 -24.04 63.16
N ALA A 40 30.02 -23.90 64.48
CA ALA A 40 28.85 -23.56 65.28
C ALA A 40 27.53 -23.28 64.52
N LYS A 41 26.57 -24.20 64.63
CA LYS A 41 25.16 -23.97 64.26
C LYS A 41 24.57 -22.82 65.09
N LYS A 42 24.56 -21.60 64.54
CA LYS A 42 23.64 -20.55 65.00
C LYS A 42 22.22 -21.02 64.69
N LYS A 43 21.44 -21.34 65.73
CA LYS A 43 20.03 -21.73 65.61
C LYS A 43 19.28 -20.65 64.82
N ALA A 44 18.69 -21.02 63.68
CA ALA A 44 17.80 -20.14 62.93
C ALA A 44 16.68 -19.63 63.85
N ARG A 45 16.55 -18.31 63.96
CA ARG A 45 15.57 -17.67 64.84
C ARG A 45 14.21 -17.71 64.14
N VAL A 46 13.34 -18.64 64.54
CA VAL A 46 11.96 -18.76 64.04
C VAL A 46 11.08 -17.75 64.78
N ILE A 47 10.42 -16.85 64.06
CA ILE A 47 9.49 -15.87 64.64
C ILE A 47 8.08 -16.48 64.65
N LYS A 48 7.40 -16.46 65.82
CA LYS A 48 5.98 -16.80 65.91
C LYS A 48 5.16 -15.74 65.16
N LEU A 49 4.41 -16.14 64.13
CA LEU A 49 3.46 -15.27 63.44
C LEU A 49 2.34 -14.87 64.42
N GLY A 50 2.28 -13.59 64.79
CA GLY A 50 1.11 -13.03 65.47
C GLY A 50 -0.12 -13.07 64.55
N LYS A 51 -1.32 -13.21 65.14
CA LYS A 51 -2.63 -13.28 64.46
C LYS A 51 -3.05 -11.97 63.74
N ARG A 52 -2.15 -11.27 63.06
CA ARG A 52 -2.50 -10.13 62.21
C ARG A 52 -2.99 -10.65 60.86
N THR A 53 -4.21 -10.29 60.49
CA THR A 53 -4.79 -10.63 59.18
C THR A 53 -4.01 -9.95 58.07
N LEU A 54 -3.52 -10.76 57.12
CA LEU A 54 -2.83 -10.28 55.93
C LEU A 54 -3.86 -9.67 54.97
N ARG A 55 -3.91 -8.34 54.86
CA ARG A 55 -4.98 -7.63 54.12
C ARG A 55 -4.71 -7.48 52.61
N SER A 56 -3.47 -7.67 52.15
CA SER A 56 -3.11 -7.43 50.74
C SER A 56 -3.40 -8.66 49.86
N PRO A 57 -3.98 -8.50 48.65
CA PRO A 57 -4.25 -9.61 47.72
C PRO A 57 -3.02 -10.42 47.31
N VAL A 58 -1.80 -9.85 47.39
CA VAL A 58 -0.54 -10.52 47.03
C VAL A 58 -0.29 -11.79 47.85
N TRP A 59 -0.88 -11.90 49.04
CA TRP A 59 -0.73 -13.08 49.89
C TRP A 59 -1.50 -14.31 49.38
N LYS A 60 -2.37 -14.14 48.36
CA LYS A 60 -2.94 -15.27 47.63
C LYS A 60 -1.87 -16.00 46.80
N THR A 61 -0.85 -15.28 46.30
CA THR A 61 0.19 -15.78 45.38
C THR A 61 1.57 -15.89 46.03
N PHE A 62 1.70 -15.57 47.32
CA PHE A 62 2.95 -15.67 48.08
C PHE A 62 2.78 -16.45 49.39
N ASN A 63 3.80 -17.21 49.75
CA ASN A 63 3.97 -17.84 51.06
C ASN A 63 4.86 -16.96 51.93
N LYS A 64 4.39 -16.55 53.11
CA LYS A 64 5.20 -15.82 54.09
C LYS A 64 6.15 -16.80 54.78
N LEU A 65 7.45 -16.56 54.73
CA LEU A 65 8.42 -17.37 55.46
C LEU A 65 8.60 -16.83 56.88
N THR A 66 8.71 -17.72 57.86
CA THR A 66 8.90 -17.38 59.27
C THR A 66 10.36 -17.43 59.71
N THR A 67 11.24 -17.78 58.78
CA THR A 67 12.69 -17.85 58.96
C THR A 67 13.32 -16.49 58.70
N VAL A 68 14.14 -16.05 59.65
CA VAL A 68 15.05 -14.91 59.46
C VAL A 68 16.29 -15.43 58.76
N PHE A 69 16.59 -14.87 57.58
CA PHE A 69 17.79 -15.23 56.82
C PHE A 69 19.05 -14.61 57.46
N GLU A 70 20.24 -15.04 57.03
CA GLU A 70 21.53 -14.59 57.59
C GLU A 70 21.73 -13.07 57.55
N ASP A 71 21.05 -12.38 56.63
CA ASP A 71 21.01 -10.93 56.49
C ASP A 71 20.03 -10.21 57.43
N GLY A 72 19.40 -10.95 58.36
CA GLY A 72 18.42 -10.42 59.30
C GLY A 72 17.06 -10.10 58.69
N LYS A 73 16.83 -10.41 57.40
CA LYS A 73 15.59 -10.05 56.69
C LYS A 73 14.62 -11.22 56.63
N ILE A 74 13.33 -10.88 56.72
CA ILE A 74 12.23 -11.81 56.48
C ILE A 74 11.90 -11.76 54.98
N ARG A 75 11.56 -12.90 54.39
CA ARG A 75 11.24 -13.00 52.96
C ARG A 75 9.90 -13.71 52.76
N ALA A 76 9.19 -13.36 51.71
CA ALA A 76 8.06 -14.09 51.18
C ALA A 76 8.48 -14.83 49.90
N GLN A 77 7.99 -16.04 49.72
CA GLN A 77 8.25 -16.86 48.55
C GLN A 77 7.07 -16.80 47.58
N CYS A 78 7.32 -16.50 46.30
CA CYS A 78 6.28 -16.60 45.27
C CYS A 78 5.83 -18.06 45.10
N LYS A 79 4.53 -18.32 45.08
CA LYS A 79 3.98 -19.67 44.91
C LYS A 79 4.29 -20.24 43.52
N ASP A 80 4.35 -19.38 42.50
CA ASP A 80 4.46 -19.78 41.10
C ASP A 80 5.92 -19.99 40.66
N CYS A 81 6.81 -19.00 40.86
CA CYS A 81 8.21 -19.12 40.43
C CYS A 81 9.22 -19.41 41.56
N LYS A 82 8.74 -19.61 42.80
CA LYS A 82 9.55 -19.90 44.01
C LYS A 82 10.57 -18.82 44.42
N LYS A 83 10.61 -17.67 43.73
CA LYS A 83 11.52 -16.55 44.04
C LYS A 83 11.23 -15.96 45.43
N LEU A 84 12.30 -15.65 46.16
CA LEU A 84 12.25 -14.98 47.46
C LEU A 84 12.26 -13.46 47.30
N VAL A 85 11.29 -12.79 47.92
CA VAL A 85 11.13 -11.33 47.92
C VAL A 85 11.15 -10.84 49.36
N ILE A 86 11.83 -9.74 49.65
CA ILE A 86 11.91 -9.18 51.01
C ILE A 86 10.51 -8.80 51.50
N ASP A 87 10.17 -9.25 52.71
CA ASP A 87 8.93 -8.99 53.44
C ASP A 87 9.28 -8.16 54.68
N ASP A 88 9.44 -6.86 54.49
CA ASP A 88 9.77 -5.91 55.54
C ASP A 88 8.55 -5.04 55.89
N SER A 89 8.29 -4.90 57.18
CA SER A 89 7.24 -4.05 57.74
C SER A 89 7.37 -2.57 57.37
N HIS A 90 8.58 -2.08 57.06
CA HIS A 90 8.80 -0.68 56.65
C HIS A 90 8.36 -0.36 55.21
N HIS A 91 8.28 -1.35 54.31
CA HIS A 91 8.14 -1.10 52.87
C HIS A 91 6.80 -1.58 52.27
N GLY A 92 5.93 -2.21 53.06
CA GLY A 92 4.65 -2.75 52.60
C GLY A 92 4.79 -3.84 51.53
N THR A 93 3.73 -4.09 50.74
CA THR A 93 3.69 -5.18 49.74
C THR A 93 4.10 -4.76 48.31
N GLY A 94 4.66 -3.56 48.13
CA GLY A 94 4.99 -2.99 46.81
C GLY A 94 5.99 -3.84 46.01
N ASN A 95 6.98 -4.44 46.68
CA ASN A 95 7.98 -5.29 46.02
C ASN A 95 7.40 -6.62 45.51
N MET A 96 6.42 -7.19 46.22
CA MET A 96 5.70 -8.41 45.81
C MET A 96 4.80 -8.11 44.60
N ASN A 97 4.12 -6.97 44.59
CA ASN A 97 3.33 -6.50 43.44
C ASN A 97 4.20 -6.27 42.20
N ARG A 98 5.41 -5.71 42.35
CA ARG A 98 6.35 -5.54 41.24
C ARG A 98 6.82 -6.88 40.68
N HIS A 99 7.02 -7.87 41.56
CA HIS A 99 7.35 -9.22 41.15
C HIS A 99 6.21 -9.90 40.36
N LEU A 100 4.96 -9.83 40.82
CA LEU A 100 3.82 -10.47 40.13
C LEU A 100 3.67 -9.99 38.68
N LYS A 101 3.95 -8.72 38.41
CA LYS A 101 3.93 -8.16 37.04
C LYS A 101 4.97 -8.77 36.09
N THR A 102 5.98 -9.45 36.63
CA THR A 102 7.11 -10.02 35.87
C THR A 102 7.38 -11.48 36.27
N CYS A 103 6.44 -12.13 36.95
CA CYS A 103 6.62 -13.48 37.47
C CYS A 103 6.60 -14.49 36.30
N PRO A 104 7.67 -15.27 36.08
CA PRO A 104 7.73 -16.26 35.00
C PRO A 104 6.63 -17.34 35.10
N GLY A 105 6.17 -17.62 36.33
CA GLY A 105 5.09 -18.58 36.58
C GLY A 105 3.69 -18.02 36.36
N GLN A 106 3.54 -16.71 36.09
CA GLN A 106 2.26 -16.07 35.76
C GLN A 106 2.20 -15.52 34.33
N THR A 107 3.33 -15.49 33.61
CA THR A 107 3.34 -15.12 32.20
C THR A 107 2.72 -16.23 31.38
N SER A 108 1.55 -16.01 30.77
CA SER A 108 0.96 -16.92 29.79
C SER A 108 1.38 -16.57 28.36
N GLY A 109 1.39 -17.57 27.48
CA GLY A 109 1.63 -17.40 26.04
C GLY A 109 3.11 -17.31 25.65
N VAL A 110 3.41 -16.46 24.67
CA VAL A 110 4.73 -16.36 24.00
C VAL A 110 5.88 -16.10 24.98
N LEU A 111 5.64 -15.36 26.07
CA LEU A 111 6.67 -15.08 27.09
C LEU A 111 7.07 -16.33 27.89
N ALA A 112 6.13 -17.22 28.20
CA ALA A 112 6.44 -18.52 28.83
C ALA A 112 7.16 -19.43 27.85
N LEU A 113 6.78 -19.41 26.58
CA LEU A 113 7.45 -20.19 25.53
C LEU A 113 8.92 -19.76 25.37
N PHE A 114 9.20 -18.46 25.30
CA PHE A 114 10.59 -17.98 25.23
C PHE A 114 11.38 -18.28 26.50
N ALA A 115 10.77 -18.15 27.68
CA ALA A 115 11.41 -18.51 28.94
C ALA A 115 11.71 -20.02 29.04
N TYR A 116 10.91 -20.87 28.41
CA TYR A 116 11.10 -22.31 28.33
C TYR A 116 12.18 -22.70 27.30
N ILE A 117 12.09 -22.17 26.09
CA ILE A 117 13.01 -22.52 24.98
C ILE A 117 14.41 -21.94 25.23
N SER A 118 14.50 -20.72 25.75
CA SER A 118 15.78 -20.06 25.97
C SER A 118 15.70 -19.06 27.14
N PRO A 119 15.88 -19.53 28.38
CA PRO A 119 15.75 -18.71 29.59
C PRO A 119 16.75 -17.53 29.66
N ASP A 120 17.84 -17.60 28.91
CA ASP A 120 18.85 -16.54 28.82
C ASP A 120 18.44 -15.38 27.90
N ILE A 121 17.46 -15.59 27.00
CA ILE A 121 16.96 -14.54 26.11
C ILE A 121 16.10 -13.54 26.90
N LYS A 122 16.66 -12.35 27.11
CA LYS A 122 15.93 -11.21 27.65
C LYS A 122 15.15 -10.52 26.55
N LEU A 123 13.84 -10.76 26.51
CA LEU A 123 12.97 -10.06 25.57
C LEU A 123 12.93 -8.55 25.88
N PRO A 124 13.09 -7.69 24.85
CA PRO A 124 13.00 -6.25 25.04
C PRO A 124 11.59 -5.86 25.48
N CYS A 125 11.49 -4.89 26.39
CA CYS A 125 10.19 -4.39 26.83
C CYS A 125 9.51 -3.56 25.72
N ARG A 126 8.19 -3.34 25.85
CA ARG A 126 7.41 -2.51 24.89
C ARG A 126 8.06 -1.15 24.60
N ASN A 127 8.63 -0.50 25.61
CA ASN A 127 9.29 0.80 25.45
C ASN A 127 10.59 0.68 24.64
N THR A 128 11.38 -0.37 24.85
CA THR A 128 12.58 -0.65 24.06
C THR A 128 12.21 -0.94 22.61
N ILE A 129 11.18 -1.76 22.37
CA ILE A 129 10.69 -2.05 21.01
C ILE A 129 10.19 -0.77 20.33
N LYS A 130 9.40 0.06 21.02
CA LYS A 130 8.94 1.37 20.51
C LYS A 130 10.12 2.27 20.14
N ALA A 131 11.12 2.40 21.01
CA ALA A 131 12.29 3.21 20.75
C ALA A 131 13.09 2.71 19.53
N CYS A 132 13.26 1.39 19.42
CA CYS A 132 13.90 0.77 18.25
C CYS A 132 13.12 1.06 16.96
N ALA A 133 11.80 0.88 16.96
CA ALA A 133 10.95 1.15 15.80
C ALA A 133 11.03 2.63 15.37
N LEU A 134 10.98 3.56 16.32
CA LEU A 134 11.11 5.00 16.03
C LEU A 134 12.51 5.37 15.50
N ARG A 135 13.56 4.71 15.99
CA ARG A 135 14.92 4.91 15.48
C ARG A 135 15.05 4.40 14.04
N MET A 136 14.53 3.21 13.75
CA MET A 136 14.49 2.66 12.39
C MET A 136 13.75 3.61 11.46
N PHE A 137 12.56 4.07 11.87
CA PHE A 137 11.78 5.04 11.10
C PHE A 137 12.57 6.32 10.78
N LYS A 138 13.28 6.91 11.75
CA LYS A 138 14.10 8.09 11.50
C LYS A 138 15.21 7.84 10.47
N ASN A 139 15.91 6.71 10.59
CA ASN A 139 16.99 6.34 9.68
C ASN A 139 16.46 6.10 8.25
N GLU A 140 15.38 5.33 8.12
CA GLU A 140 14.77 5.05 6.83
C GLU A 140 14.12 6.30 6.21
N LYS A 141 13.56 7.20 7.02
CA LYS A 141 13.05 8.49 6.54
C LYS A 141 14.16 9.32 5.89
N GLN A 142 15.35 9.34 6.47
CA GLN A 142 16.50 10.03 5.88
C GLN A 142 16.95 9.36 4.56
N ARG A 143 16.93 8.02 4.49
CA ARG A 143 17.22 7.29 3.25
C ARG A 143 16.20 7.59 2.16
N LEU A 144 14.92 7.61 2.50
CA LEU A 144 13.85 8.00 1.58
C LEU A 144 14.03 9.44 1.11
N HIS A 145 14.35 10.37 2.01
CA HIS A 145 14.61 11.76 1.64
C HIS A 145 15.74 11.87 0.60
N ASN A 146 16.86 11.17 0.83
CA ASN A 146 17.98 11.16 -0.11
C ASN A 146 17.60 10.52 -1.44
N LEU A 147 16.78 9.45 -1.42
CA LEU A 147 16.26 8.82 -2.63
C LEU A 147 15.39 9.80 -3.43
N LEU A 148 14.43 10.46 -2.79
CA LEU A 148 13.54 11.43 -3.44
C LEU A 148 14.31 12.64 -3.97
N ALA A 149 15.33 13.10 -3.26
CA ALA A 149 16.20 14.18 -3.71
C ALA A 149 17.04 13.81 -4.94
N SER A 150 17.28 12.52 -5.18
CA SER A 150 18.00 12.01 -6.36
C SER A 150 17.11 11.78 -7.58
N VAL A 151 15.79 11.98 -7.46
CA VAL A 151 14.85 11.80 -8.57
C VAL A 151 15.02 12.96 -9.55
N GLU A 152 15.39 12.63 -10.79
CA GLU A 152 15.55 13.61 -11.87
C GLU A 152 14.20 14.15 -12.38
N GLY A 153 13.14 13.34 -12.32
CA GLY A 153 11.79 13.73 -12.72
C GLY A 153 10.95 14.31 -11.58
N ARG A 154 9.66 14.50 -11.85
CA ARG A 154 8.69 14.96 -10.85
C ARG A 154 8.19 13.81 -9.99
N ILE A 155 7.80 14.17 -8.77
CA ILE A 155 7.15 13.27 -7.82
C ILE A 155 5.66 13.57 -7.82
N CYS A 156 4.84 12.58 -8.17
CA CYS A 156 3.39 12.66 -8.07
C CYS A 156 2.92 12.19 -6.70
N LEU A 157 1.87 12.79 -6.15
CA LEU A 157 1.33 12.43 -4.85
C LEU A 157 -0.08 11.87 -4.98
N THR A 158 -0.38 10.79 -4.25
CA THR A 158 -1.75 10.35 -4.00
C THR A 158 -2.06 10.46 -2.52
N SER A 159 -3.18 11.09 -2.22
CA SER A 159 -3.79 11.12 -0.89
C SER A 159 -5.01 10.23 -0.84
N ASP A 160 -5.20 9.50 0.25
CA ASP A 160 -6.46 8.80 0.51
C ASP A 160 -6.82 8.85 1.99
N LEU A 161 -8.12 8.81 2.27
CA LEU A 161 -8.67 8.88 3.62
C LEU A 161 -9.27 7.56 4.02
N TRP A 162 -8.83 7.08 5.17
CA TRP A 162 -9.31 5.83 5.75
C TRP A 162 -9.84 6.06 7.15
N THR A 163 -10.98 5.46 7.42
CA THR A 163 -11.56 5.41 8.75
C THR A 163 -11.26 4.06 9.37
N SER A 164 -10.62 4.09 10.54
CA SER A 164 -10.31 2.87 11.30
C SER A 164 -11.55 2.20 11.85
N GLN A 165 -11.40 0.95 12.30
CA GLN A 165 -12.45 0.23 13.03
C GLN A 165 -12.86 0.96 14.33
N CYS A 166 -11.98 1.82 14.87
CA CYS A 166 -12.23 2.66 16.04
C CYS A 166 -12.75 4.05 15.66
N THR A 167 -13.21 4.26 14.42
CA THR A 167 -13.74 5.52 13.88
C THR A 167 -12.73 6.66 13.69
N ASP A 168 -11.47 6.49 14.08
CA ASP A 168 -10.42 7.47 13.81
C ASP A 168 -10.09 7.57 12.32
N GLY A 169 -9.99 8.79 11.80
CA GLY A 169 -9.57 9.08 10.43
C GLY A 169 -8.06 9.13 10.27
N TYR A 170 -7.54 8.57 9.19
CA TYR A 170 -6.13 8.64 8.81
C TYR A 170 -5.99 9.04 7.34
N LEU A 171 -5.02 9.91 7.09
CA LEU A 171 -4.59 10.33 5.77
C LEU A 171 -3.30 9.58 5.40
N ALA A 172 -3.35 8.84 4.31
CA ALA A 172 -2.16 8.25 3.68
C ALA A 172 -1.72 9.12 2.51
N LEU A 173 -0.50 9.66 2.58
CA LEU A 173 0.15 10.37 1.50
C LEU A 173 1.25 9.48 0.90
N THR A 174 1.13 9.17 -0.39
CA THR A 174 2.06 8.30 -1.11
C THR A 174 2.69 9.07 -2.26
N ALA A 175 4.02 9.02 -2.37
CA ALA A 175 4.77 9.51 -3.51
C ALA A 175 4.88 8.43 -4.59
N HIS A 176 4.83 8.87 -5.83
CA HIS A 176 5.05 8.08 -7.04
C HIS A 176 6.10 8.80 -7.88
N PHE A 177 7.11 8.08 -8.33
CA PHE A 177 8.23 8.66 -9.07
C PHE A 177 8.89 7.61 -9.94
N VAL A 178 9.52 8.06 -11.02
CA VAL A 178 10.37 7.22 -11.88
C VAL A 178 11.83 7.47 -11.51
N ASP A 179 12.57 6.40 -11.23
CA ASP A 179 14.00 6.49 -10.91
C ASP A 179 14.88 6.66 -12.16
N LYS A 180 16.20 6.79 -11.96
CA LYS A 180 17.20 6.87 -13.02
C LYS A 180 17.22 5.66 -13.97
N ASP A 181 16.74 4.51 -13.49
CA ASP A 181 16.65 3.26 -14.25
C ASP A 181 15.29 3.14 -14.96
N TRP A 182 14.51 4.23 -14.99
CA TRP A 182 13.17 4.32 -15.57
C TRP A 182 12.13 3.37 -14.96
N LYS A 183 12.35 2.97 -13.71
CA LYS A 183 11.42 2.14 -12.97
C LYS A 183 10.46 3.01 -12.17
N LEU A 184 9.17 2.69 -12.29
CA LEU A 184 8.13 3.33 -11.51
C LEU A 184 8.15 2.81 -10.06
N HIS A 185 8.29 3.73 -9.11
CA HIS A 185 8.26 3.46 -7.69
C HIS A 185 7.09 4.17 -7.02
N LYS A 186 6.65 3.61 -5.91
CA LYS A 186 5.78 4.28 -4.95
C LYS A 186 6.28 4.12 -3.52
N ARG A 187 6.16 5.15 -2.69
CA ARG A 187 6.54 5.12 -1.27
C ARG A 187 5.58 5.93 -0.42
N ILE A 188 5.16 5.39 0.72
CA ILE A 188 4.31 6.10 1.68
C ILE A 188 5.15 7.17 2.36
N LEU A 189 4.85 8.44 2.14
CA LEU A 189 5.53 9.57 2.80
C LEU A 189 5.02 9.76 4.22
N SER A 190 3.70 9.67 4.39
CA SER A 190 3.04 9.94 5.65
C SER A 190 1.78 9.10 5.81
N PHE A 191 1.56 8.62 7.03
CA PHE A 191 0.31 8.02 7.48
C PHE A 191 -0.08 8.71 8.77
N CYS A 192 -0.83 9.80 8.66
CA CYS A 192 -1.09 10.67 9.80
C CYS A 192 -2.56 10.63 10.20
N HIS A 193 -2.80 10.69 11.51
CA HIS A 193 -4.14 10.90 12.04
C HIS A 193 -4.71 12.22 11.51
N MET A 194 -5.92 12.16 10.96
CA MET A 194 -6.68 13.31 10.50
C MET A 194 -7.92 13.41 11.37
N PRO A 195 -8.03 14.41 12.27
CA PRO A 195 -9.27 14.64 12.98
C PRO A 195 -10.35 15.19 12.02
N PRO A 196 -11.64 15.05 12.36
CA PRO A 196 -12.72 15.71 11.63
C PRO A 196 -12.52 17.25 11.61
N PRO A 197 -12.96 17.94 10.54
CA PRO A 197 -13.74 17.45 9.40
C PRO A 197 -12.89 16.84 8.28
N HIS A 198 -13.38 15.77 7.65
CA HIS A 198 -12.76 15.11 6.49
C HIS A 198 -13.24 15.70 5.15
N ASN A 199 -13.25 17.02 5.03
CA ASN A 199 -13.68 17.70 3.80
C ASN A 199 -12.47 18.04 2.91
N GLY A 200 -12.74 18.42 1.65
CA GLY A 200 -11.70 18.72 0.68
C GLY A 200 -10.76 19.88 1.08
N VAL A 201 -11.28 20.86 1.83
CA VAL A 201 -10.48 22.01 2.29
C VAL A 201 -9.48 21.59 3.36
N ALA A 202 -9.93 20.88 4.40
CA ALA A 202 -9.07 20.36 5.46
C ALA A 202 -8.01 19.39 4.92
N LEU A 203 -8.38 18.59 3.91
CA LEU A 203 -7.45 17.72 3.21
C LEU A 203 -6.40 18.52 2.43
N SER A 204 -6.84 19.53 1.67
CA SER A 204 -5.95 20.41 0.89
C SER A 204 -4.98 21.17 1.79
N GLU A 205 -5.45 21.76 2.88
CA GLU A 205 -4.59 22.43 3.88
C GLU A 205 -3.56 21.46 4.46
N LYS A 206 -3.98 20.23 4.80
CA LYS A 206 -3.09 19.21 5.34
C LYS A 206 -2.04 18.76 4.32
N ILE A 207 -2.41 18.62 3.05
CA ILE A 207 -1.48 18.28 1.97
C ILE A 207 -0.55 19.45 1.68
N ASN A 208 -1.05 20.68 1.59
CA ASN A 208 -0.25 21.87 1.35
C ASN A 208 0.80 22.08 2.44
N ALA A 209 0.43 21.86 3.70
CA ALA A 209 1.38 21.87 4.83
C ALA A 209 2.47 20.79 4.74
N LEU A 210 2.28 19.76 3.91
CA LEU A 210 3.25 18.70 3.66
C LEU A 210 4.12 18.95 2.41
N VAL A 211 3.77 19.92 1.54
CA VAL A 211 4.27 19.98 0.14
C VAL A 211 4.74 21.38 -0.33
N THR A 212 4.64 22.45 0.48
CA THR A 212 4.83 23.84 0.00
C THR A 212 6.20 24.08 -0.68
N ASP A 213 6.18 24.75 -1.85
CA ASP A 213 7.28 25.19 -2.78
C ASP A 213 7.61 24.32 -4.03
N LEU A 214 6.82 23.28 -4.38
CA LEU A 214 7.18 22.33 -5.45
C LEU A 214 6.20 22.21 -6.66
N LEU A 215 5.22 23.11 -6.81
CA LEU A 215 4.12 22.93 -7.77
C LEU A 215 4.40 23.49 -9.17
N VAL A 216 3.97 22.76 -10.21
CA VAL A 216 4.12 23.11 -11.64
C VAL A 216 2.90 23.90 -12.11
N MET A 217 3.12 24.91 -12.99
CA MET A 217 2.04 25.71 -13.59
C MET A 217 1.04 26.25 -12.56
N ASN A 218 1.52 26.80 -11.44
CA ASN A 218 0.69 27.35 -10.36
C ASN A 218 -0.39 26.38 -9.82
N GLY A 219 -0.25 25.06 -10.04
CA GLY A 219 -1.19 24.05 -9.58
C GLY A 219 -2.34 23.71 -10.55
N ASP A 220 -2.30 24.14 -11.81
CA ASP A 220 -3.36 23.85 -12.81
C ASP A 220 -3.64 22.34 -12.98
N PHE A 221 -2.62 21.49 -12.75
CA PHE A 221 -2.73 20.02 -12.79
C PHE A 221 -2.65 19.36 -11.40
N PHE A 222 -2.77 20.13 -10.33
CA PHE A 222 -2.49 19.68 -8.96
C PHE A 222 -3.42 18.56 -8.48
N HIS A 223 -4.62 18.47 -9.05
CA HIS A 223 -5.63 17.53 -8.58
C HIS A 223 -6.24 16.71 -9.71
N VAL A 224 -5.89 15.43 -9.74
CA VAL A 224 -6.54 14.40 -10.55
C VAL A 224 -7.42 13.54 -9.63
N ARG A 225 -8.71 13.42 -9.97
CA ARG A 225 -9.62 12.54 -9.23
C ARG A 225 -9.24 11.07 -9.43
N CYS A 226 -9.38 10.27 -8.38
CA CYS A 226 -9.19 8.82 -8.46
C CYS A 226 -10.18 8.20 -9.47
N CYS A 227 -9.67 7.72 -10.60
CA CYS A 227 -10.48 7.17 -11.68
C CYS A 227 -11.15 5.85 -11.28
N ALA A 228 -10.50 5.02 -10.47
CA ALA A 228 -11.10 3.82 -9.90
C ALA A 228 -12.30 4.14 -9.00
N HIS A 229 -12.21 5.20 -8.19
CA HIS A 229 -13.32 5.67 -7.37
C HIS A 229 -14.48 6.18 -8.23
N VAL A 230 -14.19 6.97 -9.27
CA VAL A 230 -15.21 7.45 -10.21
C VAL A 230 -15.92 6.29 -10.93
N LEU A 231 -15.19 5.27 -11.40
CA LEU A 231 -15.78 4.06 -11.98
C LEU A 231 -16.71 3.36 -11.01
N ASN A 232 -16.27 3.18 -9.76
CA ASN A 232 -17.10 2.57 -8.74
C ASN A 232 -18.40 3.38 -8.52
N LEU A 233 -18.33 4.71 -8.47
CA LEU A 233 -19.52 5.56 -8.35
C LEU A 233 -20.47 5.43 -9.55
N ILE A 234 -19.92 5.35 -10.77
CA ILE A 234 -20.70 5.16 -12.01
C ILE A 234 -21.44 3.82 -11.95
N VAL A 235 -20.72 2.73 -11.67
CA VAL A 235 -21.30 1.39 -11.58
C VAL A 235 -22.34 1.31 -10.47
N GLN A 236 -22.06 1.87 -9.29
CA GLN A 236 -23.02 1.90 -8.17
C GLN A 236 -24.33 2.60 -8.53
N ASP A 237 -24.29 3.70 -9.29
CA ASP A 237 -25.51 4.37 -9.76
C ASP A 237 -26.30 3.49 -10.74
N GLY A 238 -25.62 2.79 -11.65
CA GLY A 238 -26.27 1.81 -12.54
C GLY A 238 -26.90 0.63 -11.79
N LEU A 239 -26.22 0.17 -10.73
CA LEU A 239 -26.69 -0.96 -9.93
C LEU A 239 -27.95 -0.65 -9.13
N LYS A 240 -28.29 0.62 -8.84
CA LYS A 240 -29.51 0.98 -8.10
C LYS A 240 -30.79 0.38 -8.67
N GLU A 241 -30.88 0.23 -10.00
CA GLU A 241 -32.04 -0.36 -10.67
C GLU A 241 -32.18 -1.87 -10.42
N ILE A 242 -31.05 -2.56 -10.29
CA ILE A 242 -31.02 -4.01 -10.07
C ILE A 242 -30.72 -4.38 -8.63
N ASP A 243 -30.51 -3.40 -7.75
CA ASP A 243 -30.07 -3.56 -6.37
C ASP A 243 -31.02 -4.46 -5.58
N SER A 244 -32.33 -4.29 -5.73
CA SER A 244 -33.32 -5.16 -5.08
C SER A 244 -33.20 -6.64 -5.49
N SER A 245 -32.81 -6.91 -6.74
CA SER A 245 -32.59 -8.27 -7.23
C SER A 245 -31.24 -8.80 -6.74
N VAL A 246 -30.20 -7.96 -6.75
CA VAL A 246 -28.86 -8.31 -6.25
C VAL A 246 -28.89 -8.61 -4.75
N ILE A 247 -29.62 -7.81 -3.95
CA ILE A 247 -29.80 -8.05 -2.51
C ILE A 247 -30.48 -9.40 -2.28
N LYS A 248 -31.58 -9.68 -2.98
CA LYS A 248 -32.27 -10.99 -2.89
C LYS A 248 -31.32 -12.14 -3.24
N ILE A 249 -30.53 -12.01 -4.32
CA ILE A 249 -29.55 -13.02 -4.72
C ILE A 249 -28.48 -13.19 -3.63
N ARG A 250 -27.94 -12.10 -3.07
CA ARG A 250 -26.94 -12.14 -2.00
C ARG A 250 -27.49 -12.84 -0.75
N GLU A 251 -28.70 -12.52 -0.33
CA GLU A 251 -29.35 -13.16 0.82
C GLU A 251 -29.65 -14.64 0.54
N CYS A 252 -30.07 -15.00 -0.68
CA CYS A 252 -30.20 -16.40 -1.10
C CYS A 252 -28.85 -17.13 -1.01
N ILE A 253 -27.78 -16.57 -1.58
CA ILE A 253 -26.44 -17.17 -1.54
C ILE A 253 -25.96 -17.33 -0.11
N LYS A 254 -26.18 -16.32 0.74
CA LYS A 254 -25.82 -16.35 2.17
C LYS A 254 -26.59 -17.44 2.91
N TYR A 255 -27.89 -17.59 2.64
CA TYR A 255 -28.71 -18.66 3.20
C TYR A 255 -28.21 -20.04 2.77
N ILE A 256 -27.96 -20.23 1.46
CA ILE A 256 -27.49 -21.49 0.86
C ILE A 256 -26.12 -21.87 1.43
N LYS A 257 -25.19 -20.92 1.53
CA LYS A 257 -23.85 -21.14 2.08
C LYS A 257 -23.82 -21.32 3.61
N GLY A 258 -24.95 -21.11 4.29
CA GLY A 258 -25.03 -21.19 5.75
C GLY A 258 -24.86 -22.59 6.33
N SER A 259 -25.08 -23.66 5.55
CA SER A 259 -24.77 -25.04 5.96
C SER A 259 -24.69 -25.98 4.76
N GLU A 260 -24.00 -27.12 4.94
CA GLU A 260 -23.85 -28.12 3.88
C GLU A 260 -25.19 -28.72 3.44
N ALA A 261 -26.09 -29.00 4.39
CA ALA A 261 -27.44 -29.49 4.10
C ALA A 261 -28.26 -28.53 3.20
N ARG A 262 -28.08 -27.21 3.37
CA ARG A 262 -28.77 -26.20 2.54
C ARG A 262 -28.21 -26.15 1.13
N LYS A 263 -26.90 -26.35 0.96
CA LYS A 263 -26.29 -26.48 -0.38
C LYS A 263 -26.82 -27.70 -1.12
N LEU A 264 -26.81 -28.86 -0.48
CA LEU A 264 -27.30 -30.11 -1.08
C LEU A 264 -28.77 -29.99 -1.50
N LYS A 265 -29.62 -29.44 -0.62
CA LYS A 265 -31.04 -29.20 -0.92
C LYS A 265 -31.24 -28.21 -2.06
N PHE A 266 -30.42 -27.16 -2.12
CA PHE A 266 -30.46 -26.22 -3.25
C PHE A 266 -30.07 -26.88 -4.57
N CYS A 267 -29.00 -27.69 -4.59
CA CYS A 267 -28.58 -28.45 -5.77
C CYS A 267 -29.69 -29.39 -6.26
N GLU A 268 -30.39 -30.06 -5.34
CA GLU A 268 -31.54 -30.90 -5.68
C GLU A 268 -32.70 -30.07 -6.28
N CYS A 269 -33.04 -28.92 -5.69
CA CYS A 269 -34.05 -28.02 -6.24
C CYS A 269 -33.66 -27.48 -7.63
N VAL A 270 -32.40 -27.12 -7.85
CA VAL A 270 -31.92 -26.65 -9.17
C VAL A 270 -32.09 -27.76 -10.22
N ARG A 271 -31.76 -29.00 -9.86
CA ARG A 271 -31.94 -30.18 -10.74
C ARG A 271 -33.40 -30.44 -11.06
N GLN A 272 -34.32 -30.20 -10.12
CA GLN A 272 -35.76 -30.38 -10.31
C GLN A 272 -36.41 -29.26 -11.14
N VAL A 273 -36.01 -28.01 -10.95
CA VAL A 273 -36.68 -26.84 -11.55
C VAL A 273 -36.12 -26.49 -12.94
N GLY A 274 -34.96 -27.03 -13.33
CA GLY A 274 -34.41 -26.79 -14.67
C GLY A 274 -34.11 -25.31 -14.93
N ILE A 275 -33.59 -24.59 -13.92
CA ILE A 275 -33.37 -23.13 -13.95
C ILE A 275 -32.22 -22.71 -14.90
N LEU A 276 -31.59 -23.65 -15.60
CA LEU A 276 -30.42 -23.38 -16.43
C LEU A 276 -30.69 -22.35 -17.56
N ASP A 277 -31.94 -22.23 -18.01
CA ASP A 277 -32.30 -21.40 -19.18
C ASP A 277 -32.89 -20.00 -18.85
N LYS A 278 -32.81 -19.52 -17.59
CA LYS A 278 -33.42 -18.23 -17.17
C LYS A 278 -32.45 -17.20 -16.61
N TRP A 279 -31.18 -17.25 -17.02
CA TRP A 279 -30.14 -16.33 -16.53
C TRP A 279 -29.74 -15.23 -17.51
N ASP A 280 -30.40 -15.10 -18.66
CA ASP A 280 -30.03 -14.17 -19.73
C ASP A 280 -29.84 -12.73 -19.25
N LYS A 281 -30.75 -12.24 -18.39
CA LYS A 281 -30.64 -10.93 -17.76
C LYS A 281 -29.36 -10.76 -16.95
N ILE A 282 -29.01 -11.74 -16.10
CA ILE A 282 -27.81 -11.67 -15.26
C ILE A 282 -26.56 -11.86 -16.10
N MET A 283 -26.58 -12.75 -17.08
CA MET A 283 -25.46 -12.94 -18.01
C MET A 283 -25.16 -11.66 -18.78
N LYS A 284 -26.20 -10.96 -19.27
CA LYS A 284 -26.05 -9.68 -19.97
C LYS A 284 -25.48 -8.60 -19.06
N ILE A 285 -26.00 -8.46 -17.83
CA ILE A 285 -25.48 -7.51 -16.83
C ILE A 285 -24.02 -7.84 -16.48
N SER A 286 -23.73 -9.11 -16.22
CA SER A 286 -22.38 -9.59 -15.86
C SER A 286 -21.39 -9.30 -16.98
N LYS A 287 -21.75 -9.59 -18.24
CA LYS A 287 -20.92 -9.29 -19.40
C LYS A 287 -20.69 -7.79 -19.55
N PHE A 288 -21.74 -6.97 -19.38
CA PHE A 288 -21.63 -5.52 -19.45
C PHE A 288 -20.72 -4.96 -18.34
N LEU A 289 -20.93 -5.37 -17.09
CA LEU A 289 -20.13 -4.95 -15.94
C LEU A 289 -18.71 -5.54 -15.92
N GLY A 290 -18.50 -6.68 -16.58
CA GLY A 290 -17.20 -7.34 -16.67
C GLY A 290 -16.12 -6.42 -17.24
N TYR A 291 -16.45 -5.62 -18.25
CA TYR A 291 -15.52 -4.63 -18.79
C TYR A 291 -15.13 -3.55 -17.76
N PHE A 292 -16.08 -3.07 -16.96
CA PHE A 292 -15.81 -2.08 -15.90
C PHE A 292 -14.92 -2.67 -14.81
N TYR A 293 -15.14 -3.94 -14.47
CA TYR A 293 -14.31 -4.68 -13.52
C TYR A 293 -12.86 -4.79 -14.02
N GLU A 294 -12.67 -5.23 -15.26
CA GLU A 294 -11.35 -5.32 -15.89
C GLU A 294 -10.62 -3.97 -15.90
N VAL A 295 -11.32 -2.89 -16.28
CA VAL A 295 -10.75 -1.53 -16.26
C VAL A 295 -10.40 -1.09 -14.85
N THR A 296 -11.23 -1.40 -13.85
CA THR A 296 -10.96 -1.07 -12.45
C THR A 296 -9.70 -1.79 -11.95
N CYS A 297 -9.55 -3.08 -12.26
CA CYS A 297 -8.34 -3.84 -11.94
C CYS A 297 -7.11 -3.24 -12.63
N LEU A 298 -7.24 -2.85 -13.90
CA LEU A 298 -6.16 -2.24 -14.67
C LEU A 298 -5.73 -0.88 -14.08
N PHE A 299 -6.69 -0.03 -13.69
CA PHE A 299 -6.42 1.27 -13.06
C PHE A 299 -5.83 1.13 -11.65
N SER A 300 -6.04 -0.02 -11.01
CA SER A 300 -5.49 -0.37 -9.69
C SER A 300 -4.03 -0.86 -9.75
N GLY A 301 -3.44 -0.89 -10.94
CA GLY A 301 -2.04 -1.22 -11.16
C GLY A 301 -1.07 -0.29 -10.43
N THR A 302 0.05 -0.85 -9.97
CA THR A 302 1.11 -0.10 -9.26
C THR A 302 2.51 -0.40 -9.78
N LYS A 303 2.63 -1.26 -10.81
CA LYS A 303 3.91 -1.72 -11.37
C LYS A 303 4.17 -1.18 -12.78
N TYR A 304 3.25 -0.40 -13.33
CA TYR A 304 3.28 0.14 -14.67
C TYR A 304 2.59 1.52 -14.68
N PRO A 305 2.91 2.40 -15.65
CA PRO A 305 2.22 3.66 -15.87
C PRO A 305 0.72 3.45 -16.08
N THR A 306 -0.10 4.21 -15.36
CA THR A 306 -1.56 4.09 -15.48
C THR A 306 -2.21 5.29 -16.15
N SER A 307 -1.54 6.45 -16.22
CA SER A 307 -2.09 7.68 -16.83
C SER A 307 -2.45 7.50 -18.30
N ASN A 308 -1.59 6.87 -19.10
CA ASN A 308 -1.86 6.57 -20.51
C ASN A 308 -3.04 5.59 -20.70
N LEU A 309 -3.40 4.80 -19.69
CA LEU A 309 -4.51 3.85 -19.78
C LEU A 309 -5.88 4.53 -19.63
N PHE A 310 -5.93 5.73 -19.04
CA PHE A 310 -7.17 6.45 -18.77
C PHE A 310 -8.00 6.67 -20.03
N PHE A 311 -7.45 7.42 -20.98
CA PHE A 311 -8.18 7.91 -22.14
C PHE A 311 -8.82 6.79 -22.98
N PRO A 312 -8.08 5.75 -23.44
CA PRO A 312 -8.68 4.70 -24.26
C PRO A 312 -9.75 3.90 -23.50
N LYS A 313 -9.57 3.68 -22.19
CA LYS A 313 -10.53 2.89 -21.40
C LYS A 313 -11.79 3.67 -21.09
N VAL A 314 -11.67 4.94 -20.70
CA VAL A 314 -12.81 5.81 -20.42
C VAL A 314 -13.60 6.10 -21.69
N PHE A 315 -12.92 6.31 -22.82
CA PHE A 315 -13.56 6.41 -24.14
C PHE A 315 -14.43 5.20 -24.45
N VAL A 316 -13.90 3.97 -24.30
CA VAL A 316 -14.69 2.76 -24.55
C VAL A 316 -15.83 2.62 -23.54
N ILE A 317 -15.61 2.97 -22.26
CA ILE A 317 -16.69 2.98 -21.26
C ILE A 317 -17.82 3.90 -21.69
N GLN A 318 -17.53 5.12 -22.17
CA GLN A 318 -18.56 6.05 -22.63
C GLN A 318 -19.37 5.46 -23.79
N LEU A 319 -18.70 4.79 -24.73
CA LEU A 319 -19.38 4.09 -25.83
C LEU A 319 -20.25 2.92 -25.33
N GLN A 320 -19.77 2.13 -24.37
CA GLN A 320 -20.52 1.01 -23.79
C GLN A 320 -21.76 1.50 -23.03
N ILE A 321 -21.64 2.60 -22.26
CA ILE A 321 -22.78 3.20 -21.57
C ILE A 321 -23.79 3.75 -22.58
N LYS A 322 -23.33 4.49 -23.60
CA LYS A 322 -24.20 4.98 -24.68
C LYS A 322 -24.89 3.84 -25.43
N ALA A 323 -24.24 2.70 -25.63
CA ALA A 323 -24.86 1.52 -26.20
C ALA A 323 -25.93 0.93 -25.27
N ALA A 324 -25.64 0.82 -23.96
CA ALA A 324 -26.60 0.34 -22.97
C ALA A 324 -27.85 1.22 -22.87
N MET A 325 -27.72 2.54 -22.99
CA MET A 325 -28.86 3.48 -23.04
C MET A 325 -29.82 3.22 -24.21
N ASN A 326 -29.28 2.69 -25.31
CA ASN A 326 -30.03 2.39 -26.53
C ASN A 326 -30.39 0.90 -26.68
N ASP A 327 -30.11 0.08 -25.66
CA ASP A 327 -30.36 -1.36 -25.66
C ASP A 327 -31.86 -1.69 -25.78
N SER A 328 -32.25 -2.79 -26.42
CA SER A 328 -33.67 -3.16 -26.55
C SER A 328 -34.36 -3.41 -25.20
N GLU A 329 -33.63 -3.88 -24.19
CA GLU A 329 -34.18 -4.24 -22.90
C GLU A 329 -34.26 -3.05 -21.94
N SER A 330 -35.46 -2.81 -21.38
CA SER A 330 -35.75 -1.67 -20.50
C SER A 330 -34.79 -1.57 -19.31
N PHE A 331 -34.37 -2.69 -18.71
CA PHE A 331 -33.45 -2.66 -17.57
C PHE A 331 -32.04 -2.20 -17.96
N MET A 332 -31.57 -2.56 -19.16
CA MET A 332 -30.27 -2.09 -19.68
C MET A 332 -30.33 -0.61 -20.02
N LYS A 333 -31.42 -0.14 -20.66
CA LYS A 333 -31.63 1.30 -20.92
C LYS A 333 -31.53 2.12 -19.64
N LYS A 334 -32.27 1.73 -18.61
CA LYS A 334 -32.27 2.42 -17.30
C LYS A 334 -30.89 2.40 -16.66
N MET A 335 -30.25 1.22 -16.59
CA MET A 335 -28.91 1.08 -16.04
C MET A 335 -27.91 1.99 -16.77
N GLY A 336 -27.92 1.97 -18.11
CA GLY A 336 -27.12 2.87 -18.94
C GLY A 336 -27.38 4.34 -18.65
N THR A 337 -28.64 4.76 -18.55
CA THR A 337 -29.01 6.15 -18.24
C THR A 337 -28.46 6.62 -16.90
N TYR A 338 -28.61 5.85 -15.82
CA TYR A 338 -28.06 6.25 -14.51
C TYR A 338 -26.54 6.28 -14.50
N MET A 339 -25.90 5.28 -15.13
CA MET A 339 -24.45 5.28 -15.28
C MET A 339 -23.98 6.49 -16.09
N TYR A 340 -24.71 6.87 -17.14
CA TYR A 340 -24.39 8.04 -17.97
C TYR A 340 -24.51 9.35 -17.19
N MET A 341 -25.57 9.53 -16.41
CA MET A 341 -25.72 10.72 -15.56
C MET A 341 -24.52 10.89 -14.60
N LYS A 342 -24.04 9.77 -14.03
CA LYS A 342 -22.86 9.79 -13.17
C LYS A 342 -21.57 10.00 -13.97
N PHE A 343 -21.46 9.38 -15.15
CA PHE A 343 -20.33 9.56 -16.05
C PHE A 343 -20.15 11.03 -16.40
N GLU A 344 -21.20 11.70 -16.88
CA GLU A 344 -21.16 13.12 -17.25
C GLU A 344 -20.76 13.99 -16.06
N LYS A 345 -21.27 13.70 -14.86
CA LYS A 345 -20.91 14.46 -13.65
C LYS A 345 -19.39 14.50 -13.39
N TYR A 346 -18.67 13.43 -13.73
CA TYR A 346 -17.24 13.32 -13.40
C TYR A 346 -16.32 13.43 -14.62
N TRP A 347 -16.80 13.07 -15.81
CA TRP A 347 -16.04 12.91 -17.05
C TRP A 347 -16.77 13.47 -18.28
N SER A 348 -17.64 14.47 -18.11
CA SER A 348 -18.15 15.27 -19.25
C SER A 348 -17.00 15.90 -20.03
N GLU A 349 -15.98 16.37 -19.32
CA GLU A 349 -14.70 16.77 -19.88
C GLU A 349 -13.61 15.82 -19.37
N TYR A 350 -12.84 15.25 -20.29
CA TYR A 350 -11.74 14.36 -19.93
C TYR A 350 -10.57 15.19 -19.40
N SER A 351 -9.77 14.59 -18.52
CA SER A 351 -8.59 15.25 -17.99
C SER A 351 -7.56 15.49 -19.09
N LEU A 352 -7.20 16.76 -19.34
CA LEU A 352 -6.23 17.15 -20.39
C LEU A 352 -4.87 16.46 -20.18
N ILE A 353 -4.36 16.41 -18.94
CA ILE A 353 -3.07 15.79 -18.66
C ILE A 353 -3.08 14.27 -18.90
N LEU A 354 -4.23 13.61 -18.68
CA LEU A 354 -4.38 12.18 -18.97
C LEU A 354 -4.63 11.91 -20.47
N ALA A 355 -5.17 12.89 -21.20
CA ALA A 355 -5.20 12.86 -22.67
C ALA A 355 -3.79 13.05 -23.26
N ILE A 356 -2.97 13.93 -22.66
CA ILE A 356 -1.55 14.07 -23.01
C ILE A 356 -0.79 12.75 -22.72
N ALA A 357 -1.09 12.07 -21.62
CA ALA A 357 -0.43 10.80 -21.29
C ALA A 357 -0.58 9.72 -22.37
N ILE A 358 -1.73 9.62 -23.05
CA ILE A 358 -1.92 8.67 -24.16
C ILE A 358 -1.21 9.14 -25.44
N ILE A 359 -1.01 10.44 -25.65
CA ILE A 359 -0.25 10.97 -26.78
C ILE A 359 1.22 10.57 -26.66
N LEU A 360 1.74 10.50 -25.44
CA LEU A 360 3.10 10.04 -25.13
C LEU A 360 3.25 8.51 -25.19
N ASP A 361 2.19 7.77 -25.51
CA ASP A 361 2.31 6.36 -25.88
C ASP A 361 2.53 6.26 -27.41
N PRO A 362 3.68 5.72 -27.86
CA PRO A 362 4.07 5.72 -29.27
C PRO A 362 3.15 4.88 -30.16
N ARG A 363 2.27 4.06 -29.58
CA ARG A 363 1.25 3.29 -30.30
C ARG A 363 0.03 4.14 -30.71
N TYR A 364 -0.19 5.27 -30.04
CA TYR A 364 -1.42 6.04 -30.16
C TYR A 364 -1.17 7.41 -30.76
N LYS A 365 -0.31 8.22 -30.12
CA LYS A 365 0.01 9.61 -30.49
C LYS A 365 -1.25 10.49 -30.65
N LEU A 366 -1.07 11.69 -31.20
CA LEU A 366 -2.14 12.68 -31.42
C LEU A 366 -3.33 12.10 -32.20
N HIS A 367 -3.03 11.30 -33.22
CA HIS A 367 -4.00 10.65 -34.11
C HIS A 367 -5.11 9.85 -33.38
N PHE A 368 -4.80 9.20 -32.26
CA PHE A 368 -5.80 8.43 -31.53
C PHE A 368 -6.79 9.34 -30.78
N VAL A 369 -6.28 10.43 -30.21
CA VAL A 369 -7.08 11.40 -29.47
C VAL A 369 -8.01 12.15 -30.42
N ASP A 370 -7.51 12.59 -31.57
CA ASP A 370 -8.33 13.18 -32.64
C ASP A 370 -9.43 12.22 -33.10
N TRP A 371 -9.06 10.98 -33.46
CA TRP A 371 -10.02 9.97 -33.88
C TRP A 371 -11.12 9.70 -32.83
N ALA A 372 -10.74 9.63 -31.55
CA ALA A 372 -11.66 9.36 -30.46
C ALA A 372 -12.64 10.52 -30.25
N TYR A 373 -12.16 11.77 -30.20
CA TYR A 373 -13.05 12.93 -30.06
C TYR A 373 -13.89 13.16 -31.31
N THR A 374 -13.34 12.95 -32.51
CA THR A 374 -14.11 12.96 -33.75
C THR A 374 -15.28 11.97 -33.70
N LYS A 375 -15.05 10.78 -33.12
CA LYS A 375 -16.10 9.77 -32.94
C LYS A 375 -17.13 10.14 -31.87
N LEU A 376 -16.79 10.97 -30.89
CA LEU A 376 -17.69 11.39 -29.81
C LEU A 376 -18.51 12.64 -30.16
N HIS A 377 -17.89 13.62 -30.82
CA HIS A 377 -18.42 14.98 -31.01
C HIS A 377 -18.51 15.40 -32.49
N GLY A 378 -17.93 14.63 -33.42
CA GLY A 378 -17.82 15.00 -34.83
C GLY A 378 -16.48 15.67 -35.16
N VAL A 379 -16.27 15.95 -36.45
CA VAL A 379 -15.03 16.53 -36.98
C VAL A 379 -14.76 17.91 -36.37
N ASN A 380 -13.48 18.25 -36.15
CA ASN A 380 -13.03 19.51 -35.55
C ASN A 380 -13.55 19.72 -34.11
N SER A 381 -13.49 18.67 -33.28
CA SER A 381 -13.87 18.75 -31.89
C SER A 381 -13.03 19.78 -31.12
N VAL A 382 -13.68 20.66 -30.38
CA VAL A 382 -13.04 21.68 -29.54
C VAL A 382 -12.17 21.04 -28.46
N GLU A 383 -12.58 19.87 -27.98
CA GLU A 383 -11.86 19.07 -26.98
C GLU A 383 -10.49 18.63 -27.48
N PHE A 384 -10.38 18.24 -28.76
CA PHE A 384 -9.10 17.88 -29.37
C PHE A 384 -8.17 19.09 -29.45
N ALA A 385 -8.65 20.23 -29.94
CA ALA A 385 -7.86 21.46 -30.03
C ALA A 385 -7.31 21.88 -28.64
N LYS A 386 -8.15 21.81 -27.59
CA LYS A 386 -7.71 22.06 -26.20
C LYS A 386 -6.58 21.14 -25.75
N VAL A 387 -6.60 19.86 -26.14
CA VAL A 387 -5.53 18.91 -25.80
C VAL A 387 -4.25 19.23 -26.54
N ASP A 388 -4.34 19.55 -27.84
CA ASP A 388 -3.19 19.90 -28.67
C ASP A 388 -2.53 21.21 -28.20
N ASP A 389 -3.31 22.26 -27.96
CA ASP A 389 -2.82 23.53 -27.40
C ASP A 389 -2.11 23.29 -26.05
N LYS A 390 -2.74 22.52 -25.16
CA LYS A 390 -2.18 22.26 -23.82
C LYS A 390 -0.93 21.37 -23.86
N LEU A 391 -0.82 20.47 -24.84
CA LEU A 391 0.40 19.69 -25.08
C LEU A 391 1.56 20.59 -25.47
N ASN A 392 1.32 21.53 -26.39
CA ASN A 392 2.33 22.50 -26.84
C ASN A 392 2.75 23.44 -25.71
N ASP A 393 1.79 23.98 -24.95
CA ASP A 393 2.05 24.78 -23.75
C ASP A 393 2.95 24.02 -22.76
N LEU A 394 2.57 22.77 -22.46
CA LEU A 394 3.32 21.95 -21.50
C LEU A 394 4.73 21.66 -22.01
N PHE A 395 4.88 21.33 -23.30
CA PHE A 395 6.20 21.13 -23.91
C PHE A 395 7.07 22.41 -23.84
N GLY A 396 6.48 23.58 -24.07
CA GLY A 396 7.16 24.87 -23.92
C GLY A 396 7.77 25.08 -22.53
N VAL A 397 7.07 24.67 -21.46
CA VAL A 397 7.60 24.74 -20.08
C VAL A 397 8.87 23.89 -19.89
N TYR A 398 8.97 22.73 -20.55
CA TYR A 398 10.19 21.90 -20.46
C TYR A 398 11.33 22.48 -21.31
N LEU A 399 11.02 23.12 -22.43
CA LEU A 399 12.00 23.81 -23.27
C LEU A 399 12.66 24.98 -22.51
N GLU A 400 11.87 25.81 -21.83
CA GLU A 400 12.36 26.92 -21.00
C GLU A 400 13.23 26.42 -19.83
N LYS A 401 12.84 25.32 -19.19
CA LYS A 401 13.61 24.75 -18.08
C LYS A 401 15.01 24.31 -18.52
N LEU A 402 15.16 23.81 -19.76
CA LEU A 402 16.44 23.38 -20.30
C LEU A 402 17.33 24.60 -20.65
N SER A 403 16.78 25.64 -21.25
CA SER A 403 17.54 26.85 -21.61
C SER A 403 18.11 27.59 -20.40
N HIS A 404 17.45 27.50 -19.23
CA HIS A 404 17.98 28.03 -17.97
C HIS A 404 19.16 27.21 -17.40
N LEU A 405 19.25 25.90 -17.70
CA LEU A 405 20.37 25.05 -17.30
C LEU A 405 21.63 25.32 -18.14
N ASP A 406 21.47 25.64 -19.44
CA ASP A 406 22.60 25.99 -20.31
C ASP A 406 23.18 27.37 -19.97
N ASN A 407 22.33 28.35 -19.62
CA ASN A 407 22.76 29.69 -19.22
C ASN A 407 23.44 29.76 -17.84
N SER A 408 23.33 28.72 -17.02
CA SER A 408 24.01 28.66 -15.71
C SER A 408 25.42 28.04 -15.79
N ASN A 409 25.80 27.45 -16.93
CA ASN A 409 27.13 26.89 -17.17
C ASN A 409 28.08 27.82 -17.98
N THR A 410 27.64 29.02 -18.39
CA THR A 410 28.47 29.97 -19.16
C THR A 410 29.28 30.96 -18.31
N ALA A 411 29.25 30.85 -16.98
CA ALA A 411 30.19 31.53 -16.10
C ALA A 411 31.21 30.53 -15.55
N VAL A 412 32.48 30.75 -15.89
CA VAL A 412 33.70 30.05 -15.41
C VAL A 412 34.19 28.92 -16.34
N ASN A 413 35.00 29.29 -17.34
CA ASN A 413 36.42 28.88 -17.44
C ASN A 413 37.06 29.41 -18.74
N SER A 414 37.65 30.60 -18.68
CA SER A 414 38.73 30.98 -19.60
C SER A 414 39.99 30.19 -19.21
N VAL A 415 40.16 29.00 -19.78
CA VAL A 415 41.39 28.22 -19.66
C VAL A 415 42.43 28.79 -20.64
N PRO A 416 43.70 29.01 -20.25
CA PRO A 416 44.74 29.44 -21.17
C PRO A 416 45.02 28.36 -22.23
N ILE A 417 45.16 28.82 -23.47
CA ILE A 417 45.52 28.03 -24.65
C ILE A 417 46.84 27.31 -24.41
N HIS A 418 46.80 25.98 -24.23
CA HIS A 418 47.94 25.11 -24.48
C HIS A 418 47.46 23.85 -25.22
N GLN A 419 47.84 23.77 -26.49
CA GLN A 419 47.84 22.60 -27.39
C GLN A 419 46.64 21.63 -27.26
N ARG A 420 45.52 21.98 -27.89
CA ARG A 420 44.56 20.98 -28.37
C ARG A 420 45.16 20.31 -29.61
N GLU A 421 45.32 19.00 -29.55
CA GLU A 421 45.82 18.17 -30.65
C GLU A 421 44.87 18.24 -31.85
N SER A 422 45.46 18.11 -33.04
CA SER A 422 44.92 18.40 -34.38
C SER A 422 43.70 17.60 -34.85
N VAL A 423 43.04 16.84 -33.98
CA VAL A 423 41.91 15.98 -34.34
C VAL A 423 40.57 16.72 -34.18
N ASP A 424 40.42 17.53 -33.14
CA ASP A 424 39.18 18.28 -32.86
C ASP A 424 38.88 19.31 -33.95
N VAL A 425 39.91 19.95 -34.52
CA VAL A 425 39.75 20.94 -35.60
C VAL A 425 39.22 20.30 -36.89
N ILE A 426 39.57 19.02 -37.15
CA ILE A 426 39.11 18.30 -38.36
C ILE A 426 37.63 17.96 -38.23
N PHE A 427 37.16 17.59 -37.03
CA PHE A 427 35.75 17.33 -36.77
C PHE A 427 34.93 18.61 -36.68
N GLU A 428 35.46 19.70 -36.10
CA GLU A 428 34.82 21.02 -36.13
C GLU A 428 34.63 21.53 -37.58
N ASP A 429 35.60 21.30 -38.47
CA ASP A 429 35.48 21.67 -39.89
C ASP A 429 34.46 20.77 -40.63
N PHE A 430 34.31 19.50 -40.23
CA PHE A 430 33.24 18.63 -40.72
C PHE A 430 31.86 19.10 -40.27
N ASP A 431 31.69 19.42 -38.98
CA ASP A 431 30.43 19.89 -38.40
C ASP A 431 29.99 21.21 -39.05
N ASN A 432 30.92 22.14 -39.26
CA ASN A 432 30.62 23.45 -39.87
C ASN A 432 30.32 23.38 -41.38
N ASN A 433 30.88 22.41 -42.11
CA ASN A 433 30.71 22.32 -43.58
C ASN A 433 29.57 21.37 -44.01
N TYR A 434 29.12 20.46 -43.14
CA TYR A 434 28.11 19.45 -43.47
C TYR A 434 26.81 19.55 -42.65
N ASP A 435 26.68 20.50 -41.72
CA ASP A 435 25.39 20.75 -41.08
C ASP A 435 24.40 21.35 -42.10
N GLY A 436 23.56 20.45 -42.64
CA GLY A 436 22.74 20.68 -43.82
C GLY A 436 21.78 21.85 -43.65
N SER A 437 21.79 22.72 -44.67
CA SER A 437 20.97 23.91 -44.83
C SER A 437 19.50 23.84 -44.37
N SER A 438 19.07 24.91 -43.70
CA SER A 438 17.81 25.65 -43.91
C SER A 438 16.53 24.85 -44.23
N SER A 439 16.19 23.87 -43.40
CA SER A 439 14.79 23.48 -43.21
C SER A 439 14.27 24.13 -41.93
N ILE A 440 12.97 24.44 -41.84
CA ILE A 440 12.37 24.85 -40.56
C ILE A 440 12.65 23.68 -39.60
N GLU A 441 13.56 23.88 -38.66
CA GLU A 441 14.02 22.82 -37.78
C GLU A 441 12.85 22.40 -36.91
N LYS A 442 12.23 21.26 -37.24
CA LYS A 442 11.07 20.76 -36.51
C LYS A 442 11.49 20.50 -35.07
N ASN A 443 10.71 21.02 -34.13
CA ASN A 443 10.95 20.76 -32.72
C ASN A 443 10.75 19.26 -32.40
N GLU A 444 11.28 18.85 -31.26
CA GLU A 444 11.26 17.46 -30.79
C GLU A 444 9.85 16.85 -30.76
N LEU A 445 8.87 17.63 -30.27
CA LEU A 445 7.47 17.23 -30.21
C LEU A 445 6.91 16.96 -31.60
N GLN A 446 7.15 17.85 -32.56
CA GLN A 446 6.68 17.68 -33.93
C GLN A 446 7.29 16.45 -34.60
N LYS A 447 8.61 16.23 -34.42
CA LYS A 447 9.30 15.01 -34.90
C LYS A 447 8.62 13.75 -34.34
N TYR A 448 8.42 13.69 -33.02
CA TYR A 448 7.74 12.56 -32.38
C TYR A 448 6.31 12.35 -32.89
N LEU A 449 5.53 13.42 -33.11
CA LEU A 449 4.15 13.31 -33.57
C LEU A 449 4.03 12.82 -35.03
N GLU A 450 4.99 13.18 -35.88
CA GLU A 450 5.06 12.77 -37.29
C GLU A 450 5.64 11.37 -37.47
N ASP A 451 6.48 10.91 -36.55
CA ASP A 451 7.04 9.56 -36.56
C ASP A 451 5.96 8.48 -36.67
N LYS A 452 6.28 7.40 -37.39
CA LYS A 452 5.35 6.28 -37.55
C LYS A 452 4.96 5.70 -36.20
N ARG A 453 3.66 5.44 -36.02
CA ARG A 453 3.15 4.76 -34.83
C ARG A 453 3.61 3.31 -34.77
N ILE A 454 3.91 2.86 -33.56
CA ILE A 454 4.11 1.44 -33.27
C ILE A 454 2.76 0.72 -33.38
N ASP A 455 2.75 -0.54 -33.83
CA ASP A 455 1.52 -1.33 -33.84
C ASP A 455 0.99 -1.50 -32.40
N ARG A 456 -0.28 -1.14 -32.20
CA ARG A 456 -0.99 -1.24 -30.92
C ARG A 456 -0.97 -2.65 -30.32
N LYS A 457 -0.83 -3.69 -31.15
CA LYS A 457 -0.78 -5.09 -30.70
C LYS A 457 0.56 -5.49 -30.07
N VAL A 458 1.61 -4.69 -30.27
CA VAL A 458 2.92 -4.96 -29.69
C VAL A 458 2.88 -4.61 -28.21
N ASP A 459 3.29 -5.56 -27.38
CA ASP A 459 3.46 -5.35 -25.96
C ASP A 459 4.76 -4.58 -25.72
N ILE A 460 4.61 -3.38 -25.15
CA ILE A 460 5.74 -2.49 -24.83
C ILE A 460 5.53 -1.94 -23.43
N ASP A 461 6.62 -1.86 -22.67
CA ASP A 461 6.67 -1.02 -21.48
C ASP A 461 7.01 0.41 -21.91
N VAL A 462 6.05 1.33 -21.72
CA VAL A 462 6.14 2.70 -22.26
C VAL A 462 7.28 3.49 -21.63
N LEU A 463 7.59 3.27 -20.34
CA LEU A 463 8.73 3.93 -19.69
C LEU A 463 10.06 3.41 -20.23
N SER A 464 10.19 2.10 -20.41
CA SER A 464 11.37 1.47 -21.00
C SER A 464 11.58 1.95 -22.45
N TRP A 465 10.50 2.17 -23.20
CA TRP A 465 10.61 2.74 -24.55
C TRP A 465 11.16 4.18 -24.51
N TRP A 466 10.61 5.05 -23.65
CA TRP A 466 11.13 6.41 -23.48
C TRP A 466 12.57 6.45 -22.94
N GLN A 467 12.98 5.46 -22.14
CA GLN A 467 14.36 5.32 -21.71
C GLN A 467 15.31 5.12 -22.89
N MET A 468 14.92 4.31 -23.88
CA MET A 468 15.71 4.06 -25.08
C MET A 468 15.74 5.28 -26.00
N GLU A 469 14.60 5.96 -26.13
CA GLU A 469 14.43 7.09 -27.04
C GLU A 469 14.89 8.44 -26.47
N ARG A 470 15.33 8.50 -25.21
CA ARG A 470 15.74 9.76 -24.55
C ARG A 470 16.84 10.54 -25.26
N PHE A 471 17.66 9.88 -26.09
CA PHE A 471 18.72 10.54 -26.84
C PHE A 471 18.21 11.18 -28.14
N HIS A 472 17.19 10.59 -28.76
CA HIS A 472 16.48 11.22 -29.88
C HIS A 472 15.51 12.30 -29.38
N TYR A 473 14.96 12.07 -28.18
CA TYR A 473 13.92 12.89 -27.57
C TYR A 473 14.29 13.33 -26.13
N PRO A 474 15.30 14.20 -25.93
CA PRO A 474 15.79 14.57 -24.60
C PRO A 474 14.82 15.40 -23.74
N ILE A 475 13.98 16.25 -24.33
CA ILE A 475 13.03 17.11 -23.59
C ILE A 475 11.71 16.38 -23.40
N LEU A 476 11.19 15.77 -24.46
CA LEU A 476 9.94 15.04 -24.47
C LEU A 476 10.02 13.78 -23.64
N SER A 477 11.18 13.11 -23.55
CA SER A 477 11.35 11.98 -22.62
C SER A 477 11.23 12.42 -21.15
N GLN A 478 11.69 13.63 -20.78
CA GLN A 478 11.46 14.16 -19.43
C GLN A 478 9.98 14.46 -19.17
N LEU A 479 9.30 15.08 -20.15
CA LEU A 479 7.87 15.31 -20.08
C LEU A 479 7.11 13.98 -19.96
N ALA A 480 7.46 12.98 -20.76
CA ALA A 480 6.90 11.64 -20.71
C ALA A 480 7.12 10.96 -19.36
N ARG A 481 8.34 11.03 -18.82
CA ARG A 481 8.65 10.52 -17.47
C ARG A 481 7.71 11.12 -16.44
N ASP A 482 7.52 12.43 -16.45
CA ASP A 482 6.72 13.14 -15.45
C ASP A 482 5.22 12.86 -15.60
N VAL A 483 4.70 12.88 -16.83
CA VAL A 483 3.26 12.64 -17.11
C VAL A 483 2.88 11.17 -16.92
N LEU A 484 3.73 10.23 -17.31
CA LEU A 484 3.49 8.79 -17.16
C LEU A 484 3.59 8.33 -15.70
N THR A 485 4.25 9.12 -14.84
CA THR A 485 4.31 8.88 -13.39
C THR A 485 2.95 9.10 -12.71
N ILE A 486 2.06 9.90 -13.30
CA ILE A 486 0.76 10.26 -12.69
C ILE A 486 -0.07 8.98 -12.45
N PRO A 487 -0.37 8.63 -11.20
CA PRO A 487 -1.26 7.51 -10.90
C PRO A 487 -2.71 7.95 -11.07
N ILE A 488 -3.52 7.13 -11.75
CA ILE A 488 -4.96 7.41 -11.90
C ILE A 488 -5.82 6.80 -10.78
N SER A 489 -5.20 6.09 -9.83
CA SER A 489 -5.89 5.53 -8.67
C SER A 489 -5.12 5.75 -7.37
N THR A 490 -5.87 5.82 -6.26
CA THR A 490 -5.33 5.89 -4.90
C THR A 490 -5.06 4.51 -4.30
N VAL A 491 -5.13 3.42 -5.08
CA VAL A 491 -4.96 2.04 -4.60
C VAL A 491 -3.60 1.80 -3.93
N ALA A 492 -2.61 2.64 -4.25
CA ALA A 492 -1.37 2.67 -3.50
C ALA A 492 -1.58 2.95 -2.00
N SER A 493 -2.45 3.90 -1.66
CA SER A 493 -2.89 4.20 -0.31
C SER A 493 -3.84 3.13 0.25
N GLU A 494 -4.66 2.47 -0.57
CA GLU A 494 -5.47 1.32 -0.11
C GLU A 494 -4.60 0.14 0.36
N SER A 495 -3.47 -0.10 -0.30
CA SER A 495 -2.51 -1.09 0.21
C SER A 495 -1.94 -0.67 1.57
N ALA A 496 -1.71 0.63 1.81
CA ALA A 496 -1.34 1.14 3.13
C ALA A 496 -2.44 0.89 4.17
N PHE A 497 -3.71 0.94 3.79
CA PHE A 497 -4.84 0.67 4.69
C PHE A 497 -5.06 -0.81 5.00
N SER A 498 -4.89 -1.71 4.04
CA SER A 498 -4.92 -3.16 4.31
C SER A 498 -3.82 -3.55 5.31
N ILE A 499 -2.66 -2.93 5.12
CA ILE A 499 -1.51 -2.99 6.02
C ILE A 499 -1.84 -2.35 7.38
N GLY A 500 -2.46 -1.17 7.37
CA GLY A 500 -2.93 -0.41 8.53
C GLY A 500 -3.94 -1.18 9.37
N GLY A 501 -4.89 -1.88 8.76
CA GLY A 501 -5.88 -2.70 9.45
C GLY A 501 -5.28 -3.85 10.27
N ARG A 502 -4.10 -4.36 9.88
CA ARG A 502 -3.35 -5.36 10.69
C ARG A 502 -2.57 -4.73 11.85
N VAL A 503 -2.28 -3.44 11.76
CA VAL A 503 -1.55 -2.68 12.80
C VAL A 503 -2.52 -2.02 13.79
N LEU A 504 -3.69 -1.60 13.30
CA LEU A 504 -4.78 -0.94 14.02
C LEU A 504 -6.00 -1.86 14.18
N ASP A 505 -5.76 -3.14 14.47
CA ASP A 505 -6.84 -4.06 14.80
C ASP A 505 -7.50 -3.70 16.16
N GLN A 506 -8.62 -4.35 16.47
CA GLN A 506 -9.40 -4.10 17.70
C GLN A 506 -8.56 -4.25 19.00
N TYR A 507 -7.46 -5.01 18.97
CA TYR A 507 -6.58 -5.27 20.11
C TYR A 507 -5.36 -4.32 20.16
N ARG A 508 -5.00 -3.70 19.03
CA ARG A 508 -3.81 -2.83 18.85
C ARG A 508 -4.14 -1.35 18.66
N SER A 509 -5.41 -0.98 18.79
CA SER A 509 -5.96 0.39 18.76
C SER A 509 -5.39 1.36 19.82
N SER A 510 -4.51 0.90 20.73
CA SER A 510 -3.87 1.71 21.78
C SER A 510 -2.50 2.30 21.40
N LEU A 511 -2.06 2.17 20.14
CA LEU A 511 -0.82 2.77 19.68
C LEU A 511 -1.00 4.26 19.38
N LEU A 512 -0.03 5.08 19.80
CA LEU A 512 -0.02 6.50 19.44
C LEU A 512 0.12 6.67 17.92
N PRO A 513 -0.53 7.68 17.30
CA PRO A 513 -0.45 7.92 15.86
C PRO A 513 0.97 7.96 15.30
N GLU A 514 1.94 8.54 16.04
CA GLU A 514 3.34 8.57 15.60
C GLU A 514 3.96 7.17 15.51
N THR A 515 3.58 6.26 16.42
CA THR A 515 4.07 4.88 16.42
C THR A 515 3.45 4.10 15.26
N VAL A 516 2.19 4.36 14.96
CA VAL A 516 1.47 3.76 13.82
C VAL A 516 2.14 4.20 12.51
N GLN A 517 2.35 5.50 12.34
CA GLN A 517 3.06 6.04 11.18
C GLN A 517 4.44 5.41 11.03
N ALA A 518 5.22 5.36 12.12
CA ALA A 518 6.55 4.77 12.10
C ALA A 518 6.54 3.32 11.64
N LEU A 519 5.62 2.49 12.14
CA LEU A 519 5.52 1.09 11.75
C LEU A 519 5.10 0.91 10.28
N LEU A 520 4.11 1.68 9.81
CA LEU A 520 3.58 1.55 8.46
C LEU A 520 4.57 2.04 7.41
N CYS A 521 5.13 3.23 7.59
CA CYS A 521 6.13 3.80 6.70
C CYS A 521 7.41 2.96 6.67
N THR A 522 7.97 2.60 7.83
CA THR A 522 9.20 1.79 7.88
C THR A 522 9.01 0.44 7.19
N ARG A 523 7.83 -0.17 7.33
CA ARG A 523 7.53 -1.43 6.63
C ARG A 523 7.51 -1.25 5.12
N ASP A 524 6.85 -0.21 4.62
CA ASP A 524 6.81 0.10 3.19
C ASP A 524 8.21 0.35 2.63
N TRP A 525 9.04 1.10 3.36
CA TRP A 525 10.38 1.48 2.92
C TRP A 525 11.36 0.30 2.92
N LEU A 526 11.29 -0.60 3.91
CA LEU A 526 12.17 -1.75 4.01
C LEU A 526 11.74 -2.93 3.13
N PHE A 527 10.44 -3.18 3.00
CA PHE A 527 9.91 -4.45 2.47
C PHE A 527 8.95 -4.28 1.29
N GLY A 528 8.82 -3.07 0.73
CA GLY A 528 7.85 -2.72 -0.31
C GLY A 528 7.54 -3.86 -1.29
N LYS A 529 6.31 -4.39 -1.19
CA LYS A 529 5.64 -5.54 -1.88
C LYS A 529 6.42 -6.79 -2.32
N GLY A 530 7.75 -6.81 -2.42
CA GLY A 530 8.52 -7.88 -3.06
C GLY A 530 8.89 -9.06 -2.17
N VAL A 531 8.72 -8.97 -0.84
CA VAL A 531 9.33 -9.96 0.08
C VAL A 531 8.33 -10.91 0.73
N LEU A 532 7.04 -10.56 0.86
CA LEU A 532 6.09 -11.36 1.65
C LEU A 532 5.27 -12.42 0.89
N GLU A 533 5.35 -12.48 -0.45
CA GLU A 533 4.71 -13.58 -1.20
C GLU A 533 5.57 -14.86 -1.23
N ARG A 534 6.83 -14.81 -0.77
CA ARG A 534 7.76 -15.94 -0.82
C ARG A 534 8.01 -16.66 0.51
N GLU A 535 7.55 -16.13 1.64
CA GLU A 535 7.84 -16.71 2.96
C GLU A 535 6.59 -16.75 3.85
N MET A 536 5.51 -17.41 3.42
CA MET A 536 4.42 -17.86 4.31
C MET A 536 3.65 -19.06 3.70
N PHE A 537 4.36 -20.10 3.27
CA PHE A 537 3.80 -21.45 3.16
C PHE A 537 4.54 -22.38 4.11
#